data_AF-A0A0D8BZ71-F1
#
_entry.id   AF-A0A0D8BZ71-F1
#
_cell.length_a   1.000
_cell.length_b   1.000
_cell.length_c   1.000
_cell.angle_alpha   90.00
_cell.angle_beta   90.00
_cell.angle_gamma   90.00
#
_symmetry.space_group_name_H-M   'P 1'
#
loop_
_entity.id
_entity.type
_entity.pdbx_description
1 polymer ?
#
loop_
_entity_poly.entity_id
_entity_poly.type
_entity_poly.pdbx_seq_one_letter_code
_entity_poly.pdbx_strand_id
1 'polypeptide(L)'
;MHAQNADSLAQAEISQELFGIDKEVYIGTILQNAAHPRFRYQPTTKEKPSAFFAKVDPTPKTVGVNQLVAPPQFPKVSLAAPDGLVVSEPGYRFNEQNNAVAAWQNTLNPPPPNERINEERAARGREVFVRAGCIRCHAGAYLTNNRVIAANVIGTEPSRAQALKKTENVFGEAVIYAPNTPVPIPKGAKVLKVPTDHLDPEQIRLAFAHGDSPGGYKVPSLIGLAWSAPYLHDGGVAVGPNGELGLSDTVGKGVAPDARNSLRALIDRTWRQRVIAANAADPALKAVHVTGAGHGYWIDCQAGFTKEEQEAVLDYLLSLTSR
;
A
#
# COMPACT_ATOMS: atom_id res chain seq x y z
N MET A 1 0.39 -0.71 -9.92
CA MET A 1 0.37 -1.81 -8.93
C MET A 1 -1.04 -1.97 -8.42
N HIS A 2 -1.73 -3.04 -8.81
CA HIS A 2 -3.05 -3.35 -8.23
C HIS A 2 -2.87 -3.99 -6.85
N ALA A 3 -3.93 -4.04 -6.04
CA ALA A 3 -3.85 -4.41 -4.63
C ALA A 3 -3.34 -5.85 -4.36
N GLN A 4 -3.23 -6.68 -5.40
CA GLN A 4 -2.83 -8.07 -5.32
C GLN A 4 -1.48 -8.30 -5.99
N ASN A 5 -1.28 -8.00 -7.28
CA ASN A 5 -0.01 -8.31 -7.96
C ASN A 5 0.50 -7.15 -8.85
N ALA A 6 1.83 -7.12 -9.07
CA ALA A 6 2.50 -6.32 -10.07
C ALA A 6 2.37 -6.89 -11.48
N ASP A 7 2.21 -8.21 -11.55
CA ASP A 7 2.03 -8.96 -12.78
C ASP A 7 0.55 -9.20 -13.02
N SER A 8 -0.07 -8.34 -13.83
CA SER A 8 -1.49 -8.48 -14.15
C SER A 8 -1.77 -9.79 -14.90
N LEU A 9 -0.85 -10.30 -15.73
CA LEU A 9 -1.06 -11.54 -16.47
C LEU A 9 -1.13 -12.75 -15.54
N ALA A 10 -0.43 -12.69 -14.41
CA ALA A 10 -0.44 -13.74 -13.40
C ALA A 10 -1.81 -13.90 -12.71
N GLN A 11 -2.70 -12.91 -12.80
CA GLN A 11 -4.05 -12.95 -12.23
C GLN A 11 -5.08 -13.58 -13.17
N ALA A 12 -4.71 -13.90 -14.41
CA ALA A 12 -5.65 -14.39 -15.41
C ALA A 12 -6.38 -15.67 -14.97
N GLU A 13 -5.73 -16.53 -14.18
CA GLU A 13 -6.30 -17.79 -13.66
C GLU A 13 -7.46 -17.60 -12.67
N ILE A 14 -7.59 -16.42 -12.05
CA ILE A 14 -8.63 -16.09 -11.07
C ILE A 14 -9.46 -14.86 -11.48
N SER A 15 -9.35 -14.46 -12.76
CA SER A 15 -9.98 -13.24 -13.28
C SER A 15 -11.51 -13.30 -13.26
N GLN A 16 -12.10 -14.49 -13.42
CA GLN A 16 -13.54 -14.68 -13.36
C GLN A 16 -14.07 -14.48 -11.93
N GLU A 17 -13.42 -15.07 -10.94
CA GLU A 17 -13.82 -15.01 -9.53
C GLU A 17 -13.62 -13.61 -8.93
N LEU A 18 -12.54 -12.92 -9.34
CA LEU A 18 -12.22 -11.59 -8.82
C LEU A 18 -12.92 -10.47 -9.58
N PHE A 19 -13.02 -10.57 -10.91
CA PHE A 19 -13.45 -9.45 -11.74
C PHE A 19 -14.72 -9.74 -12.53
N GLY A 20 -15.18 -11.00 -12.58
CA GLY A 20 -16.27 -11.41 -13.46
C GLY A 20 -15.89 -11.34 -14.94
N ILE A 21 -14.59 -11.39 -15.24
CA ILE A 21 -14.05 -11.29 -16.60
C ILE A 21 -13.51 -12.66 -17.00
N ASP A 22 -13.95 -13.16 -18.15
CA ASP A 22 -13.40 -14.38 -18.73
C ASP A 22 -11.89 -14.26 -18.94
N LYS A 23 -11.16 -15.35 -18.68
CA LYS A 23 -9.70 -15.40 -18.75
C LYS A 23 -9.14 -14.89 -20.08
N GLU A 24 -9.75 -15.26 -21.21
CA GLU A 24 -9.28 -14.83 -22.52
C GLU A 24 -9.57 -13.34 -22.73
N VAL A 25 -10.75 -12.85 -22.34
CA VAL A 25 -11.08 -11.43 -22.38
C VAL A 25 -10.11 -10.61 -21.53
N TYR A 26 -9.74 -11.11 -20.35
CA TYR A 26 -8.80 -10.46 -19.43
C TYR A 26 -7.40 -10.35 -20.05
N ILE A 27 -6.84 -11.47 -20.53
CA ILE A 27 -5.52 -11.49 -21.19
C ILE A 27 -5.52 -10.61 -22.44
N GLY A 28 -6.57 -10.73 -23.28
CA GLY A 28 -6.73 -9.93 -24.49
C GLY A 28 -6.76 -8.43 -24.19
N THR A 29 -7.45 -8.03 -23.12
CA THR A 29 -7.55 -6.63 -22.69
C THR A 29 -6.20 -6.07 -22.24
N ILE A 30 -5.37 -6.86 -21.55
CA ILE A 30 -4.03 -6.46 -21.15
C ILE A 30 -3.12 -6.33 -22.38
N LEU A 31 -3.16 -7.31 -23.28
CA LEU A 31 -2.22 -7.41 -24.39
C LEU A 31 -2.57 -6.52 -25.59
N GLN A 32 -3.84 -6.16 -25.80
CA GLN A 32 -4.25 -5.36 -26.97
C GLN A 32 -3.57 -3.99 -27.07
N ASN A 33 -3.17 -3.42 -25.93
CA ASN A 33 -2.49 -2.12 -25.84
C ASN A 33 -1.04 -2.24 -25.33
N ALA A 34 -0.42 -3.43 -25.45
CA ALA A 34 0.96 -3.60 -25.04
C ALA A 34 1.87 -2.58 -25.75
N ALA A 35 2.72 -1.89 -24.97
CA ALA A 35 3.59 -0.83 -25.49
C ALA A 35 4.56 -1.37 -26.55
N HIS A 36 5.15 -2.54 -26.29
CA HIS A 36 6.04 -3.20 -27.23
C HIS A 36 5.23 -4.05 -28.23
N PRO A 37 5.36 -3.82 -29.56
CA PRO A 37 4.53 -4.47 -30.58
C PRO A 37 4.54 -6.01 -30.55
N ARG A 38 5.66 -6.63 -30.18
CA ARG A 38 5.80 -8.09 -30.00
C ARG A 38 4.70 -8.70 -29.11
N PHE A 39 4.27 -8.01 -28.07
CA PHE A 39 3.28 -8.52 -27.11
C PHE A 39 1.86 -8.03 -27.43
N ARG A 40 1.68 -7.26 -28.51
CA ARG A 40 0.39 -6.65 -28.82
C ARG A 40 -0.54 -7.65 -29.48
N TYR A 41 -1.51 -8.15 -28.71
CA TYR A 41 -2.53 -9.04 -29.25
C TYR A 41 -3.48 -8.27 -30.17
N GLN A 42 -3.76 -8.82 -31.35
CA GLN A 42 -4.80 -8.30 -32.24
C GLN A 42 -6.04 -9.19 -32.11
N PRO A 43 -7.19 -8.64 -31.67
CA PRO A 43 -8.43 -9.41 -31.60
C PRO A 43 -8.79 -10.00 -32.96
N THR A 44 -8.73 -11.33 -33.06
CA THR A 44 -9.17 -12.08 -34.24
C THR A 44 -9.94 -13.32 -33.79
N THR A 45 -10.84 -13.83 -34.64
CA THR A 45 -11.58 -15.07 -34.34
C THR A 45 -10.72 -16.34 -34.44
N LYS A 46 -9.45 -16.23 -34.85
CA LYS A 46 -8.60 -17.37 -35.21
C LYS A 46 -7.65 -17.82 -34.10
N GLU A 47 -7.36 -16.96 -33.14
CA GLU A 47 -6.40 -17.25 -32.07
C GLU A 47 -6.86 -16.68 -30.74
N LYS A 48 -6.84 -17.51 -29.70
CA LYS A 48 -7.11 -17.10 -28.33
C LYS A 48 -5.97 -16.22 -27.80
N PRO A 49 -6.26 -15.16 -27.02
CA PRO A 49 -5.25 -14.34 -26.34
C PRO A 49 -4.19 -15.14 -25.58
N SER A 50 -4.58 -16.19 -24.85
CA SER A 50 -3.64 -17.06 -24.13
C SER A 50 -2.70 -17.83 -25.07
N ALA A 51 -3.22 -18.33 -26.20
CA ALA A 51 -2.44 -19.04 -27.21
C ALA A 51 -1.46 -18.12 -27.94
N PHE A 52 -1.86 -16.88 -28.23
CA PHE A 52 -0.96 -15.84 -28.73
C PHE A 52 0.16 -15.57 -27.72
N PHE A 53 -0.19 -15.31 -26.46
CA PHE A 53 0.78 -14.98 -25.42
C PHE A 53 1.82 -16.07 -25.24
N ALA A 54 1.41 -17.35 -25.21
CA ALA A 54 2.32 -18.49 -25.08
C ALA A 54 3.42 -18.56 -26.16
N LYS A 55 3.21 -17.97 -27.35
CA LYS A 55 4.22 -17.90 -28.41
C LYS A 55 5.25 -16.80 -28.20
N VAL A 56 4.85 -15.71 -27.54
CA VAL A 56 5.67 -14.50 -27.39
C VAL A 56 6.22 -14.34 -25.98
N ASP A 57 5.74 -15.14 -25.02
CA ASP A 57 6.07 -15.16 -23.60
C ASP A 57 7.59 -15.10 -23.37
N PRO A 58 8.11 -14.06 -22.69
CA PRO A 58 9.52 -13.94 -22.38
C PRO A 58 9.97 -14.90 -21.25
N THR A 59 9.04 -15.46 -20.48
CA THR A 59 9.31 -16.32 -19.32
C THR A 59 8.46 -17.59 -19.36
N PRO A 60 8.64 -18.44 -20.39
CA PRO A 60 7.82 -19.64 -20.54
C PRO A 60 7.91 -20.53 -19.30
N LYS A 61 6.76 -21.07 -18.89
CA LYS A 61 6.55 -21.95 -17.72
C LYS A 61 6.49 -21.24 -16.36
N THR A 62 6.50 -19.91 -16.30
CA THR A 62 6.12 -19.16 -15.10
C THR A 62 4.65 -18.76 -15.15
N VAL A 63 4.09 -18.31 -14.02
CA VAL A 63 2.76 -17.71 -13.98
C VAL A 63 2.91 -16.21 -14.27
N GLY A 64 2.39 -15.75 -15.41
CA GLY A 64 2.56 -14.36 -15.88
C GLY A 64 3.87 -14.14 -16.64
N VAL A 65 4.51 -12.99 -16.42
CA VAL A 65 5.81 -12.58 -17.01
C VAL A 65 6.92 -12.42 -15.97
N ASN A 66 6.59 -12.46 -14.67
CA ASN A 66 7.56 -12.43 -13.59
C ASN A 66 8.07 -13.84 -13.26
N GLN A 67 9.27 -13.92 -12.69
CA GLN A 67 9.80 -15.17 -12.12
C GLN A 67 9.12 -15.46 -10.78
N LEU A 68 7.99 -16.15 -10.88
CA LEU A 68 7.09 -16.48 -9.78
C LEU A 68 6.95 -18.00 -9.64
N VAL A 69 6.80 -18.46 -8.41
CA VAL A 69 6.42 -19.83 -8.07
C VAL A 69 5.00 -19.83 -7.52
N ALA A 70 4.17 -20.72 -8.06
CA ALA A 70 2.85 -21.02 -7.54
C ALA A 70 2.97 -21.80 -6.21
N PRO A 71 2.46 -21.28 -5.08
CA PRO A 71 2.43 -22.01 -3.82
C PRO A 71 1.49 -23.23 -3.94
N PRO A 72 1.57 -24.22 -3.03
CA PRO A 72 0.84 -25.50 -3.12
C PRO A 72 -0.68 -25.39 -3.34
N GLN A 73 -1.27 -24.30 -2.86
CA GLN A 73 -2.71 -24.03 -2.89
C GLN A 73 -3.17 -23.24 -4.12
N PHE A 74 -2.26 -22.83 -5.01
CA PHE A 74 -2.60 -22.11 -6.24
C PHE A 74 -3.68 -22.88 -7.05
N PRO A 75 -4.71 -22.20 -7.59
CA PRO A 75 -4.86 -20.75 -7.73
C PRO A 75 -5.46 -20.02 -6.51
N LYS A 76 -5.64 -20.69 -5.37
CA LYS A 76 -6.12 -20.03 -4.15
C LYS A 76 -5.06 -19.07 -3.58
N VAL A 77 -5.54 -17.98 -3.00
CA VAL A 77 -4.73 -17.02 -2.23
C VAL A 77 -4.84 -17.33 -0.74
N SER A 78 -3.93 -16.82 0.08
CA SER A 78 -3.93 -17.10 1.53
C SER A 78 -3.31 -15.98 2.35
N LEU A 79 -3.32 -16.09 3.68
CA LEU A 79 -2.63 -15.13 4.56
C LEU A 79 -1.12 -15.04 4.27
N ALA A 80 -0.49 -16.12 3.80
CA ALA A 80 0.94 -16.15 3.49
C ALA A 80 1.29 -15.67 2.08
N ALA A 81 0.33 -15.75 1.15
CA ALA A 81 0.46 -15.34 -0.24
C ALA A 81 -0.87 -14.74 -0.70
N PRO A 82 -1.17 -13.48 -0.32
CA PRO A 82 -2.46 -12.83 -0.59
C PRO A 82 -2.67 -12.52 -2.08
N ASP A 83 -1.60 -12.55 -2.87
CA ASP A 83 -1.56 -12.42 -4.32
C ASP A 83 -1.50 -13.78 -5.05
N GLY A 84 -1.44 -14.87 -4.27
CA GLY A 84 -1.40 -16.25 -4.77
C GLY A 84 -0.06 -16.69 -5.33
N LEU A 85 1.00 -15.88 -5.29
CA LEU A 85 2.28 -16.19 -5.93
C LEU A 85 3.45 -15.76 -5.05
N VAL A 86 4.62 -16.39 -5.24
CA VAL A 86 5.82 -16.04 -4.49
C VAL A 86 6.97 -15.83 -5.46
N VAL A 87 7.61 -14.66 -5.39
CA VAL A 87 8.79 -14.34 -6.21
C VAL A 87 9.92 -15.32 -5.88
N SER A 88 10.39 -16.02 -6.91
CA SER A 88 11.36 -17.11 -6.78
C SER A 88 11.93 -17.48 -8.14
N GLU A 89 13.23 -17.26 -8.33
CA GLU A 89 13.95 -17.50 -9.58
C GLU A 89 14.67 -18.86 -9.62
N PRO A 90 14.72 -19.57 -10.78
CA PRO A 90 15.55 -20.75 -10.96
C PRO A 90 17.01 -20.55 -10.55
N GLY A 91 17.57 -21.50 -9.81
CA GLY A 91 18.93 -21.42 -9.26
C GLY A 91 19.00 -20.90 -7.82
N TYR A 92 17.92 -20.31 -7.30
CA TYR A 92 17.77 -19.94 -5.89
C TYR A 92 16.89 -20.94 -5.13
N ARG A 93 16.77 -20.74 -3.82
CA ARG A 93 15.78 -21.41 -2.99
C ARG A 93 14.46 -20.63 -2.97
N PHE A 94 13.38 -21.34 -2.68
CA PHE A 94 12.04 -20.77 -2.57
C PHE A 94 12.01 -19.58 -1.60
N ASN A 95 11.52 -18.43 -2.07
CA ASN A 95 11.39 -17.16 -1.34
C ASN A 95 12.72 -16.55 -0.82
N GLU A 96 13.88 -17.06 -1.26
CA GLU A 96 15.20 -16.59 -0.80
C GLU A 96 15.43 -15.12 -1.10
N GLN A 97 15.14 -14.69 -2.33
CA GLN A 97 15.35 -13.32 -2.79
C GLN A 97 14.45 -12.33 -2.02
N ASN A 98 13.19 -12.67 -1.80
CA ASN A 98 12.27 -11.86 -0.99
C ASN A 98 12.76 -11.72 0.46
N ASN A 99 13.24 -12.81 1.06
CA ASN A 99 13.81 -12.77 2.41
C ASN A 99 15.07 -11.89 2.47
N ALA A 100 15.92 -11.94 1.44
CA ALA A 100 17.10 -11.08 1.35
C ALA A 100 16.72 -9.59 1.25
N VAL A 101 15.73 -9.25 0.42
CA VAL A 101 15.20 -7.87 0.31
C VAL A 101 14.57 -7.42 1.64
N ALA A 102 13.79 -8.28 2.30
CA ALA A 102 13.21 -7.96 3.60
C ALA A 102 14.29 -7.73 4.67
N ALA A 103 15.36 -8.53 4.67
CA ALA A 103 16.50 -8.33 5.57
C ALA A 103 17.20 -6.99 5.31
N TRP A 104 17.42 -6.62 4.05
CA TRP A 104 17.96 -5.31 3.68
C TRP A 104 17.02 -4.18 4.09
N GLN A 105 15.71 -4.27 3.83
CA GLN A 105 14.71 -3.28 4.23
C GLN A 105 14.70 -3.05 5.75
N ASN A 106 14.91 -4.10 6.54
CA ASN A 106 15.02 -3.99 8.01
C ASN A 106 16.24 -3.21 8.50
N THR A 107 17.23 -2.93 7.64
CA THR A 107 18.40 -2.10 7.94
C THR A 107 18.21 -0.62 7.60
N LEU A 108 17.13 -0.27 6.89
CA LEU A 108 16.90 1.09 6.42
C LEU A 108 16.42 1.99 7.55
N ASN A 109 17.06 3.15 7.68
CA ASN A 109 16.57 4.29 8.45
C ASN A 109 16.49 5.50 7.50
N PRO A 110 15.45 6.34 7.61
CA PRO A 110 15.40 7.57 6.84
C PRO A 110 16.56 8.50 7.23
N PRO A 111 17.11 9.28 6.29
CA PRO A 111 18.12 10.27 6.61
C PRO A 111 17.54 11.40 7.48
N PRO A 112 18.40 12.16 8.19
CA PRO A 112 17.99 13.39 8.88
C PRO A 112 17.24 14.35 7.94
N PRO A 113 16.24 15.12 8.43
CA PRO A 113 15.54 16.10 7.60
C PRO A 113 16.51 17.16 7.05
N ASN A 114 16.20 17.70 5.87
CA ASN A 114 16.95 18.84 5.30
C ASN A 114 16.72 20.14 6.09
N GLU A 115 15.58 20.27 6.76
CA GLU A 115 15.25 21.42 7.59
C GLU A 115 15.93 21.29 8.96
N ARG A 116 16.50 22.39 9.46
CA ARG A 116 17.03 22.46 10.82
C ARG A 116 15.87 22.45 11.82
N ILE A 117 15.76 21.38 12.60
CA ILE A 117 14.78 21.26 13.67
C ILE A 117 15.30 21.89 14.97
N ASN A 118 14.45 22.63 15.67
CA ASN A 118 14.76 23.12 17.01
C ASN A 118 14.40 22.04 18.03
N GLU A 119 15.41 21.44 18.67
CA GLU A 119 15.23 20.31 19.59
C GLU A 119 14.37 20.66 20.82
N GLU A 120 14.52 21.83 21.40
CA GLU A 120 13.70 22.29 22.54
C GLU A 120 12.23 22.50 22.14
N ARG A 121 12.00 22.97 20.90
CA ARG A 121 10.65 23.10 20.35
C ARG A 121 10.06 21.72 20.00
N ALA A 122 10.85 20.80 19.44
CA ALA A 122 10.44 19.42 19.18
C ALA A 122 10.09 18.67 20.48
N ALA A 123 10.84 18.87 21.56
CA ALA A 123 10.55 18.28 22.86
C ALA A 123 9.16 18.72 23.38
N ARG A 124 8.85 20.02 23.29
CA ARG A 124 7.50 20.55 23.58
C ARG A 124 6.45 19.98 22.62
N GLY A 125 6.80 19.81 21.36
CA GLY A 125 5.94 19.18 20.35
C GLY A 125 5.51 17.77 20.73
N ARG A 126 6.40 16.98 21.33
CA ARG A 126 6.07 15.65 21.84
C ARG A 126 4.99 15.72 22.93
N GLU A 127 5.06 16.69 23.83
CA GLU A 127 4.04 16.87 24.88
C GLU A 127 2.67 17.22 24.29
N VAL A 128 2.65 18.11 23.30
CA VAL A 128 1.44 18.46 22.56
C VAL A 128 0.88 17.23 21.82
N PHE A 129 1.73 16.43 21.16
CA PHE A 129 1.34 15.19 20.48
C PHE A 129 0.70 14.17 21.43
N VAL A 130 1.24 14.03 22.65
CA VAL A 130 0.67 13.19 23.70
C VAL A 130 -0.69 13.74 24.16
N ARG A 131 -0.77 15.05 24.45
CA ARG A 131 -1.99 15.71 24.92
C ARG A 131 -3.11 15.70 23.88
N ALA A 132 -2.77 15.79 22.60
CA ALA A 132 -3.70 15.61 21.47
C ALA A 132 -4.19 14.17 21.30
N GLY A 133 -3.65 13.21 22.07
CA GLY A 133 -4.07 11.81 22.06
C GLY A 133 -3.52 10.99 20.91
N CYS A 134 -2.56 11.51 20.13
CA CYS A 134 -2.00 10.84 18.96
C CYS A 134 -1.35 9.49 19.32
N ILE A 135 -0.81 9.38 20.55
CA ILE A 135 -0.22 8.14 21.08
C ILE A 135 -1.22 6.99 21.28
N ARG A 136 -2.54 7.19 21.10
CA ARG A 136 -3.49 6.06 21.11
C ARG A 136 -3.25 5.09 19.95
N CYS A 137 -2.81 5.63 18.81
CA CYS A 137 -2.49 4.86 17.61
C CYS A 137 -0.99 4.88 17.31
N HIS A 138 -0.34 6.03 17.49
CA HIS A 138 1.06 6.24 17.16
C HIS A 138 1.95 6.14 18.39
N ALA A 139 2.08 4.92 18.94
CA ALA A 139 2.83 4.64 20.17
C ALA A 139 4.06 3.74 19.94
N GLY A 140 4.87 3.61 20.98
CA GLY A 140 6.03 2.71 21.00
C GLY A 140 7.20 3.20 20.14
N ALA A 141 8.22 2.37 20.02
CA ALA A 141 9.49 2.71 19.36
C ALA A 141 9.34 3.09 17.88
N TYR A 142 8.27 2.65 17.21
CA TYR A 142 8.01 2.97 15.81
C TYR A 142 6.85 3.95 15.60
N LEU A 143 6.26 4.47 16.69
CA LEU A 143 5.10 5.36 16.62
C LEU A 143 3.95 4.75 15.79
N THR A 144 3.69 3.46 16.04
CA THR A 144 2.58 2.68 15.52
C THR A 144 2.24 1.57 16.51
N ASN A 145 0.95 1.37 16.75
CA ASN A 145 0.43 0.24 17.51
C ASN A 145 0.36 -1.06 16.68
N ASN A 146 0.76 -1.02 15.40
CA ASN A 146 0.69 -2.13 14.44
C ASN A 146 -0.72 -2.74 14.28
N ARG A 147 -1.77 -1.95 14.51
CA ARG A 147 -3.17 -2.36 14.32
C ARG A 147 -3.71 -1.82 13.01
N VAL A 148 -4.67 -2.54 12.44
CA VAL A 148 -5.56 -2.11 11.37
C VAL A 148 -6.75 -1.43 12.02
N ILE A 149 -7.02 -0.18 11.63
CA ILE A 149 -8.18 0.58 12.07
C ILE A 149 -9.19 0.63 10.93
N ALA A 150 -10.45 0.38 11.25
CA ALA A 150 -11.53 0.36 10.27
C ALA A 150 -11.61 1.70 9.50
N ALA A 151 -11.82 1.64 8.19
CA ALA A 151 -11.79 2.82 7.33
C ALA A 151 -12.84 3.87 7.74
N ASN A 152 -14.02 3.42 8.18
CA ASN A 152 -15.09 4.30 8.68
C ASN A 152 -14.76 5.00 10.00
N VAL A 153 -13.83 4.46 10.81
CA VAL A 153 -13.38 5.08 12.06
C VAL A 153 -12.33 6.16 11.77
N ILE A 154 -11.38 5.89 10.87
CA ILE A 154 -10.35 6.88 10.53
C ILE A 154 -10.79 7.88 9.46
N GLY A 155 -11.89 7.65 8.74
CA GLY A 155 -12.47 8.62 7.81
C GLY A 155 -11.61 8.91 6.56
N THR A 156 -10.63 8.07 6.26
CA THR A 156 -9.89 8.14 4.99
C THR A 156 -10.71 7.54 3.86
N GLU A 157 -10.33 7.80 2.61
CA GLU A 157 -10.98 7.19 1.44
C GLU A 157 -11.06 5.64 1.60
N PRO A 158 -12.25 5.02 1.45
CA PRO A 158 -12.45 3.62 1.85
C PRO A 158 -12.22 2.59 0.73
N SER A 159 -12.09 2.99 -0.52
CA SER A 159 -12.05 2.05 -1.66
C SER A 159 -10.88 1.07 -1.55
N ARG A 160 -9.68 1.55 -1.17
CA ARG A 160 -8.50 0.69 -1.04
C ARG A 160 -8.60 -0.30 0.12
N ALA A 161 -9.30 0.06 1.20
CA ALA A 161 -9.55 -0.84 2.33
C ALA A 161 -10.38 -2.07 1.94
N GLN A 162 -11.19 -1.98 0.88
CA GLN A 162 -12.02 -3.08 0.36
C GLN A 162 -11.35 -3.93 -0.73
N ALA A 163 -10.14 -3.56 -1.17
CA ALA A 163 -9.57 -4.12 -2.39
C ALA A 163 -9.28 -5.64 -2.34
N LEU A 164 -9.15 -6.21 -1.13
CA LEU A 164 -8.94 -7.65 -0.95
C LEU A 164 -10.23 -8.42 -0.69
N LYS A 165 -11.40 -7.77 -0.58
CA LYS A 165 -12.66 -8.43 -0.19
C LYS A 165 -12.97 -9.69 -1.00
N LYS A 166 -12.84 -9.61 -2.32
CA LYS A 166 -13.16 -10.71 -3.23
C LYS A 166 -12.21 -11.91 -3.15
N THR A 167 -11.07 -11.77 -2.48
CA THR A 167 -10.17 -12.90 -2.22
C THR A 167 -10.82 -13.97 -1.35
N GLU A 168 -11.86 -13.61 -0.59
CA GLU A 168 -12.66 -14.55 0.21
C GLU A 168 -13.17 -15.74 -0.62
N ASN A 169 -13.54 -15.50 -1.89
CA ASN A 169 -14.06 -16.52 -2.80
C ASN A 169 -13.05 -17.61 -3.14
N VAL A 170 -11.75 -17.32 -2.99
CA VAL A 170 -10.64 -18.20 -3.37
C VAL A 170 -9.61 -18.31 -2.25
N PHE A 171 -10.03 -18.11 -1.00
CA PHE A 171 -9.12 -18.14 0.14
C PHE A 171 -8.81 -19.58 0.56
N GLY A 172 -7.52 -19.89 0.69
CA GLY A 172 -6.99 -21.19 1.06
C GLY A 172 -6.19 -21.16 2.36
N GLU A 173 -5.75 -22.34 2.78
CA GLU A 173 -4.86 -22.47 3.93
C GLU A 173 -3.53 -21.73 3.68
N ALA A 174 -2.99 -21.11 4.73
CA ALA A 174 -1.69 -20.47 4.69
C ALA A 174 -0.58 -21.53 4.73
N VAL A 175 -0.19 -22.03 3.55
CA VAL A 175 0.92 -22.97 3.38
C VAL A 175 1.94 -22.44 2.38
N ILE A 176 3.20 -22.85 2.54
CA ILE A 176 4.33 -22.47 1.68
C ILE A 176 5.25 -23.67 1.44
N TYR A 177 6.08 -23.64 0.39
CA TYR A 177 7.19 -24.60 0.30
C TYR A 177 8.25 -24.30 1.37
N ALA A 178 8.97 -25.34 1.80
CA ALA A 178 10.05 -25.17 2.76
C ALA A 178 11.13 -24.22 2.20
N PRO A 179 11.70 -23.28 2.99
CA PRO A 179 12.69 -22.30 2.50
C PRO A 179 13.99 -22.90 1.92
N ASN A 180 14.26 -24.18 2.15
CA ASN A 180 15.40 -24.89 1.56
C ASN A 180 15.06 -25.60 0.24
N THR A 181 13.83 -25.48 -0.25
CA THR A 181 13.39 -26.07 -1.53
C THR A 181 14.07 -25.34 -2.68
N PRO A 182 14.75 -26.02 -3.61
CA PRO A 182 15.34 -25.39 -4.79
C PRO A 182 14.25 -24.94 -5.77
N VAL A 183 14.57 -23.94 -6.60
CA VAL A 183 13.74 -23.52 -7.74
C VAL A 183 14.46 -23.94 -9.03
N PRO A 184 13.81 -24.66 -9.96
CA PRO A 184 12.39 -25.05 -10.00
C PRO A 184 11.98 -26.02 -8.89
N ILE A 185 10.73 -25.90 -8.43
CA ILE A 185 10.18 -26.71 -7.33
C ILE A 185 10.14 -28.20 -7.72
N PRO A 186 10.85 -29.09 -6.99
CA PRO A 186 10.79 -30.53 -7.24
C PRO A 186 9.41 -31.12 -6.95
N LYS A 187 9.05 -32.20 -7.64
CA LYS A 187 7.86 -33.00 -7.29
C LYS A 187 8.00 -33.50 -5.85
N GLY A 188 6.93 -33.39 -5.07
CA GLY A 188 6.91 -33.82 -3.67
C GLY A 188 7.71 -32.90 -2.73
N ALA A 189 8.02 -31.67 -3.12
CA ALA A 189 8.65 -30.68 -2.25
C ALA A 189 7.88 -30.54 -0.92
N LYS A 190 8.64 -30.37 0.18
CA LYS A 190 8.07 -30.26 1.52
C LYS A 190 7.22 -28.99 1.61
N VAL A 191 5.97 -29.15 2.04
CA VAL A 191 5.04 -28.06 2.34
C VAL A 191 5.02 -27.81 3.84
N LEU A 192 5.04 -26.54 4.23
CA LEU A 192 4.97 -26.08 5.61
C LEU A 192 3.69 -25.29 5.83
N LYS A 193 3.03 -25.52 6.97
CA LYS A 193 1.94 -24.67 7.44
C LYS A 193 2.51 -23.41 8.07
N VAL A 194 1.99 -22.25 7.69
CA VAL A 194 2.35 -20.97 8.30
C VAL A 194 1.54 -20.82 9.59
N PRO A 195 2.19 -20.54 10.74
CA PRO A 195 1.49 -20.44 12.01
C PRO A 195 0.65 -19.15 12.04
N THR A 196 -0.68 -19.30 12.09
CA THR A 196 -1.62 -18.17 12.08
C THR A 196 -2.50 -18.12 13.33
N ASP A 197 -2.45 -19.12 14.20
CA ASP A 197 -3.36 -19.27 15.35
C ASP A 197 -3.21 -18.17 16.41
N HIS A 198 -2.06 -17.48 16.42
CA HIS A 198 -1.77 -16.38 17.33
C HIS A 198 -2.27 -15.01 16.80
N LEU A 199 -2.76 -14.96 15.56
CA LEU A 199 -3.21 -13.72 14.94
C LEU A 199 -4.63 -13.38 15.42
N ASP A 200 -4.86 -12.09 15.65
CA ASP A 200 -6.18 -11.56 16.01
C ASP A 200 -7.16 -11.71 14.82
N PRO A 201 -8.24 -12.50 14.94
CA PRO A 201 -9.18 -12.73 13.85
C PRO A 201 -9.83 -11.44 13.33
N GLU A 202 -10.06 -10.46 14.19
CA GLU A 202 -10.67 -9.19 13.78
C GLU A 202 -9.69 -8.35 12.96
N GLN A 203 -8.39 -8.42 13.27
CA GLN A 203 -7.36 -7.76 12.47
C GLN A 203 -7.23 -8.38 11.08
N ILE A 204 -7.36 -9.71 10.96
CA ILE A 204 -7.43 -10.39 9.66
C ILE A 204 -8.68 -9.94 8.90
N ARG A 205 -9.84 -9.95 9.56
CA ARG A 205 -11.12 -9.54 8.96
C ARG A 205 -11.09 -8.11 8.43
N LEU A 206 -10.46 -7.18 9.17
CA LEU A 206 -10.25 -5.80 8.73
C LEU A 206 -9.19 -5.68 7.62
N ALA A 207 -8.08 -6.41 7.70
CA ALA A 207 -7.01 -6.33 6.70
C ALA A 207 -7.45 -6.82 5.31
N PHE A 208 -8.30 -7.85 5.27
CA PHE A 208 -8.76 -8.46 4.02
C PHE A 208 -10.16 -8.00 3.58
N ALA A 209 -10.89 -7.30 4.44
CA ALA A 209 -12.27 -6.87 4.19
C ALA A 209 -13.25 -8.02 3.86
N HIS A 210 -12.97 -9.23 4.34
CA HIS A 210 -13.84 -10.40 4.16
C HIS A 210 -15.16 -10.25 4.92
N GLY A 211 -16.20 -10.91 4.42
CA GLY A 211 -17.56 -10.83 4.95
C GLY A 211 -18.17 -9.44 4.85
N ASP A 212 -18.70 -8.96 5.96
CA ASP A 212 -19.31 -7.63 6.12
C ASP A 212 -18.31 -6.54 6.54
N SER A 213 -17.01 -6.87 6.60
CA SER A 213 -15.98 -5.95 7.07
C SER A 213 -15.89 -4.69 6.22
N PRO A 214 -15.82 -3.49 6.85
CA PRO A 214 -15.57 -2.23 6.15
C PRO A 214 -14.11 -2.10 5.71
N GLY A 215 -13.27 -3.10 6.00
CA GLY A 215 -11.85 -3.04 5.75
C GLY A 215 -11.18 -1.99 6.63
N GLY A 216 -9.86 -1.86 6.51
CA GLY A 216 -9.16 -0.82 7.23
C GLY A 216 -7.75 -0.56 6.73
N TYR A 217 -7.07 0.32 7.45
CA TYR A 217 -5.69 0.67 7.18
C TYR A 217 -4.85 0.40 8.42
N LYS A 218 -3.68 -0.21 8.21
CA LYS A 218 -2.66 -0.33 9.25
C LYS A 218 -2.22 1.08 9.65
N VAL A 219 -2.14 1.34 10.95
CA VAL A 219 -1.50 2.57 11.46
C VAL A 219 -0.03 2.59 11.00
N PRO A 220 0.39 3.55 10.16
CA PRO A 220 1.77 3.61 9.68
C PRO A 220 2.70 4.08 10.80
N SER A 221 3.99 3.76 10.65
CA SER A 221 5.05 4.42 11.43
C SER A 221 5.07 5.92 11.11
N LEU A 222 5.40 6.75 12.09
CA LEU A 222 5.66 8.18 11.88
C LEU A 222 7.15 8.50 11.70
N ILE A 223 8.02 7.49 11.69
CA ILE A 223 9.45 7.68 11.41
C ILE A 223 9.63 7.97 9.91
N GLY A 224 10.33 9.07 9.60
CA GLY A 224 10.68 9.48 8.24
C GLY A 224 9.68 10.41 7.56
N LEU A 225 8.75 11.03 8.31
CA LEU A 225 7.71 11.91 7.72
C LEU A 225 8.28 13.08 6.91
N ALA A 226 9.49 13.54 7.22
CA ALA A 226 10.18 14.58 6.44
C ALA A 226 10.42 14.19 4.97
N TRP A 227 10.37 12.90 4.63
CA TRP A 227 10.71 12.34 3.32
C TRP A 227 9.54 11.65 2.62
N SER A 228 8.36 11.62 3.25
CA SER A 228 7.23 10.81 2.79
C SER A 228 6.00 11.64 2.43
N ALA A 229 6.14 12.95 2.23
CA ALA A 229 5.07 13.73 1.64
C ALA A 229 4.89 13.33 0.16
N PRO A 230 3.65 13.23 -0.34
CA PRO A 230 2.39 13.54 0.33
C PRO A 230 1.88 12.42 1.26
N TYR A 231 1.01 12.76 2.21
CA TYR A 231 0.57 11.83 3.25
C TYR A 231 -0.78 11.15 2.96
N LEU A 232 -1.08 10.15 3.81
CA LEU A 232 -2.20 9.20 3.70
C LEU A 232 -2.04 8.20 2.55
N HIS A 233 -2.89 7.18 2.53
CA HIS A 233 -2.76 6.05 1.60
C HIS A 233 -3.05 6.43 0.14
N ASP A 234 -3.84 7.49 -0.08
CA ASP A 234 -4.19 8.04 -1.39
C ASP A 234 -3.22 9.15 -1.83
N GLY A 235 -2.27 9.53 -0.97
CA GLY A 235 -1.39 10.68 -1.19
C GLY A 235 -2.13 12.01 -1.25
N GLY A 236 -3.41 12.07 -0.84
CA GLY A 236 -4.27 13.24 -1.03
C GLY A 236 -3.88 14.45 -0.19
N VAL A 237 -2.96 14.27 0.76
CA VAL A 237 -2.48 15.33 1.65
C VAL A 237 -1.19 15.89 1.10
N ALA A 238 -1.33 16.87 0.24
CA ALA A 238 -0.22 17.57 -0.38
C ALA A 238 -0.41 19.07 -0.24
N VAL A 239 0.62 19.76 0.26
CA VAL A 239 0.73 21.21 0.19
C VAL A 239 2.14 21.55 -0.25
N GLY A 240 2.28 22.39 -1.27
CA GLY A 240 3.59 22.80 -1.79
C GLY A 240 4.27 23.86 -0.91
N PRO A 241 5.53 24.22 -1.23
CA PRO A 241 6.31 25.17 -0.44
C PRO A 241 5.70 26.58 -0.42
N ASN A 242 4.94 26.97 -1.45
CA ASN A 242 4.30 28.29 -1.55
C ASN A 242 2.79 28.23 -1.21
N GLY A 243 2.31 27.10 -0.67
CA GLY A 243 0.91 26.92 -0.29
C GLY A 243 0.01 26.40 -1.42
N GLU A 244 0.57 25.80 -2.46
CA GLU A 244 -0.14 25.02 -3.48
C GLU A 244 -0.96 23.93 -2.80
N LEU A 245 -2.26 23.78 -3.11
CA LEU A 245 -3.16 22.91 -2.34
C LEU A 245 -3.52 21.64 -3.11
N GLY A 246 -3.36 20.49 -2.47
CA GLY A 246 -3.74 19.20 -3.04
C GLY A 246 -2.78 18.70 -4.11
N LEU A 247 -3.05 17.48 -4.59
CA LEU A 247 -2.22 16.84 -5.61
C LEU A 247 -2.31 17.55 -6.96
N SER A 248 -3.44 18.18 -7.26
CA SER A 248 -3.69 18.89 -8.52
C SER A 248 -2.75 20.08 -8.70
N ASP A 249 -2.55 20.88 -7.64
CA ASP A 249 -1.66 22.04 -7.69
C ASP A 249 -0.20 21.72 -7.31
N THR A 250 0.08 20.54 -6.75
CA THR A 250 1.44 20.09 -6.41
C THR A 250 2.00 19.13 -7.47
N VAL A 251 1.90 17.82 -7.25
CA VAL A 251 2.47 16.76 -8.10
C VAL A 251 1.93 16.86 -9.53
N GLY A 252 0.65 17.20 -9.70
CA GLY A 252 0.02 17.40 -11.01
C GLY A 252 0.65 18.54 -11.83
N LYS A 253 1.36 19.46 -11.18
CA LYS A 253 2.12 20.56 -11.80
C LYS A 253 3.63 20.39 -11.71
N GLY A 254 4.12 19.22 -11.29
CA GLY A 254 5.54 18.97 -11.08
C GLY A 254 6.14 19.71 -9.89
N VAL A 255 5.31 20.17 -8.95
CA VAL A 255 5.76 20.79 -7.69
C VAL A 255 5.81 19.71 -6.61
N ALA A 256 6.99 19.51 -6.02
CA ALA A 256 7.16 18.59 -4.90
C ALA A 256 6.38 19.10 -3.66
N PRO A 257 5.55 18.26 -3.02
CA PRO A 257 4.90 18.63 -1.77
C PRO A 257 5.93 18.93 -0.66
N ASP A 258 5.69 20.00 0.10
CA ASP A 258 6.46 20.35 1.27
C ASP A 258 5.96 19.57 2.49
N ALA A 259 6.87 18.88 3.19
CA ALA A 259 6.53 18.02 4.31
C ALA A 259 5.89 18.78 5.47
N ARG A 260 6.44 19.94 5.85
CA ARG A 260 5.91 20.76 6.95
C ARG A 260 4.50 21.26 6.64
N ASN A 261 4.29 21.83 5.46
CA ASN A 261 2.99 22.36 5.03
C ASN A 261 1.95 21.24 4.88
N SER A 262 2.37 20.09 4.34
CA SER A 262 1.50 18.92 4.19
C SER A 262 1.11 18.33 5.55
N LEU A 263 2.02 18.28 6.54
CA LEU A 263 1.71 17.87 7.91
C LEU A 263 0.82 18.89 8.61
N ARG A 264 1.03 20.19 8.40
CA ARG A 264 0.15 21.24 8.92
C ARG A 264 -1.28 21.01 8.42
N ALA A 265 -1.44 20.74 7.12
CA ALA A 265 -2.74 20.37 6.58
C ALA A 265 -3.30 19.05 7.12
N LEU A 266 -2.47 18.17 7.68
CA LEU A 266 -2.90 16.93 8.33
C LEU A 266 -3.50 17.12 9.71
N ILE A 267 -2.97 18.06 10.48
CA ILE A 267 -3.39 18.28 11.86
C ILE A 267 -4.28 19.52 12.01
N ASP A 268 -4.46 20.35 10.98
CA ASP A 268 -5.30 21.54 11.01
C ASP A 268 -6.55 21.36 10.16
N ARG A 269 -7.74 21.48 10.77
CA ARG A 269 -9.00 21.21 10.07
C ARG A 269 -9.27 22.18 8.91
N THR A 270 -8.86 23.44 9.04
CA THR A 270 -9.12 24.47 8.03
C THR A 270 -8.23 24.24 6.82
N TRP A 271 -6.95 23.93 7.05
CA TRP A 271 -6.05 23.55 5.96
C TRP A 271 -6.46 22.23 5.31
N ARG A 272 -6.85 21.22 6.11
CA ARG A 272 -7.34 19.94 5.60
C ARG A 272 -8.52 20.12 4.65
N GLN A 273 -9.52 20.93 5.04
CA GLN A 273 -10.70 21.20 4.21
C GLN A 273 -10.33 21.86 2.87
N ARG A 274 -9.36 22.78 2.87
CA ARG A 274 -8.87 23.42 1.63
C ARG A 274 -8.20 22.42 0.69
N VAL A 275 -7.39 21.51 1.23
CA VAL A 275 -6.76 20.42 0.45
C VAL A 275 -7.82 19.47 -0.13
N ILE A 276 -8.80 19.05 0.67
CA ILE A 276 -9.90 18.19 0.21
C ILE A 276 -10.68 18.87 -0.92
N ALA A 277 -11.01 20.16 -0.77
CA ALA A 277 -11.72 20.92 -1.78
C ALA A 277 -10.92 21.05 -3.09
N ALA A 278 -9.60 21.27 -3.00
CA ALA A 278 -8.72 21.34 -4.17
C ALA A 278 -8.65 19.99 -4.92
N ASN A 279 -8.51 18.87 -4.21
CA ASN A 279 -8.53 17.54 -4.82
C ASN A 279 -9.89 17.24 -5.47
N ALA A 280 -11.00 17.57 -4.79
CA ALA A 280 -12.36 17.31 -5.28
C ALA A 280 -12.73 18.14 -6.52
N ALA A 281 -12.06 19.28 -6.74
CA ALA A 281 -12.25 20.11 -7.92
C ALA A 281 -11.59 19.53 -9.18
N ASP A 282 -10.65 18.59 -9.05
CA ASP A 282 -9.99 17.92 -10.17
C ASP A 282 -10.74 16.64 -10.58
N PRO A 283 -11.33 16.58 -11.79
CA PRO A 283 -12.06 15.41 -12.25
C PRO A 283 -11.21 14.13 -12.33
N ALA A 284 -9.91 14.25 -12.64
CA ALA A 284 -9.01 13.10 -12.74
C ALA A 284 -8.76 12.49 -11.36
N LEU A 285 -8.49 13.32 -10.35
CA LEU A 285 -8.31 12.86 -8.96
C LEU A 285 -9.59 12.24 -8.40
N LYS A 286 -10.75 12.83 -8.71
CA LYS A 286 -12.05 12.26 -8.34
C LYS A 286 -12.27 10.88 -8.95
N ALA A 287 -11.88 10.67 -10.21
CA ALA A 287 -12.03 9.39 -10.90
C ALA A 287 -11.16 8.27 -10.30
N VAL A 288 -10.03 8.62 -9.68
CA VAL A 288 -9.14 7.66 -9.00
C VAL A 288 -9.25 7.71 -7.48
N HIS A 289 -10.31 8.31 -6.94
CA HIS A 289 -10.60 8.34 -5.51
C HIS A 289 -9.49 8.95 -4.64
N VAL A 290 -8.86 10.03 -5.10
CA VAL A 290 -7.91 10.78 -4.27
C VAL A 290 -8.62 11.94 -3.60
N THR A 291 -8.62 11.93 -2.26
CA THR A 291 -9.44 12.86 -1.45
C THR A 291 -8.60 13.69 -0.50
N GLY A 292 -7.61 13.09 0.17
CA GLY A 292 -6.91 13.69 1.30
C GLY A 292 -7.74 13.71 2.59
N ALA A 293 -8.89 13.02 2.63
CA ALA A 293 -9.70 12.84 3.82
C ALA A 293 -9.01 11.88 4.80
N GLY A 294 -9.24 12.07 6.10
CA GLY A 294 -8.64 11.24 7.15
C GLY A 294 -9.14 11.62 8.54
N HIS A 295 -8.41 11.16 9.56
CA HIS A 295 -8.91 11.18 10.93
C HIS A 295 -9.01 12.60 11.50
N GLY A 296 -10.01 12.85 12.33
CA GLY A 296 -10.28 14.17 12.94
C GLY A 296 -9.48 14.49 14.20
N TYR A 297 -8.20 14.09 14.27
CA TYR A 297 -7.31 14.45 15.38
C TYR A 297 -6.62 15.77 15.07
N TRP A 298 -7.18 16.85 15.61
CA TRP A 298 -6.78 18.21 15.27
C TRP A 298 -5.85 18.82 16.32
N ILE A 299 -4.86 19.57 15.84
CA ILE A 299 -3.95 20.41 16.60
C ILE A 299 -4.05 21.81 15.97
N ASP A 300 -5.16 22.48 16.26
CA ASP A 300 -5.50 23.82 15.79
C ASP A 300 -6.16 24.64 16.90
N CYS A 301 -6.36 25.94 16.67
CA CYS A 301 -6.96 26.85 17.66
C CYS A 301 -8.36 26.40 18.09
N GLN A 302 -9.14 25.77 17.20
CA GLN A 302 -10.48 25.29 17.52
C GLN A 302 -10.46 24.02 18.38
N ALA A 303 -9.35 23.27 18.39
CA ALA A 303 -9.09 22.18 19.32
C ALA A 303 -8.40 22.64 20.62
N GLY A 304 -8.18 23.95 20.79
CA GLY A 304 -7.58 24.53 21.99
C GLY A 304 -6.05 24.58 21.99
N PHE A 305 -5.41 24.39 20.83
CA PHE A 305 -3.95 24.48 20.69
C PHE A 305 -3.52 25.82 20.10
N THR A 306 -2.39 26.35 20.54
CA THR A 306 -1.83 27.59 19.96
C THR A 306 -1.08 27.32 18.65
N LYS A 307 -0.75 28.40 17.91
CA LYS A 307 0.09 28.29 16.71
C LYS A 307 1.49 27.80 17.07
N GLU A 308 2.02 28.24 18.20
CA GLU A 308 3.33 27.82 18.71
C GLU A 308 3.34 26.32 19.05
N GLU A 309 2.26 25.80 19.62
CA GLU A 309 2.07 24.38 19.88
C GLU A 309 1.96 23.57 18.59
N GLN A 310 1.24 24.08 17.58
CA GLN A 310 1.17 23.46 16.25
C GLN A 310 2.56 23.39 15.61
N GLU A 311 3.33 24.49 15.59
CA GLU A 311 4.70 24.49 15.07
C GLU A 311 5.62 23.56 15.87
N ALA A 312 5.41 23.45 17.18
CA ALA A 312 6.16 22.52 18.02
C ALA A 312 5.92 21.06 17.62
N VAL A 313 4.66 20.67 17.37
CA VAL A 313 4.34 19.32 16.89
C VAL A 313 4.92 19.07 15.51
N LEU A 314 4.92 20.04 14.61
CA LEU A 314 5.54 19.89 13.29
C LEU A 314 7.04 19.62 13.41
N ASP A 315 7.75 20.33 14.29
CA ASP A 315 9.16 20.06 14.58
C ASP A 315 9.36 18.64 15.12
N TYR A 316 8.52 18.22 16.06
CA TYR A 316 8.57 16.87 16.61
C TYR A 316 8.37 15.81 15.53
N LEU A 317 7.35 15.96 14.68
CA LEU A 317 7.03 14.99 13.62
C LEU A 317 8.15 14.91 12.57
N LEU A 318 8.74 16.04 12.21
CA LEU A 318 9.83 16.11 11.22
C LEU A 318 11.17 15.62 11.78
N SER A 319 11.37 15.63 13.10
CA SER A 319 12.60 15.12 13.72
C SER A 319 12.69 13.59 13.80
N LEU A 320 11.60 12.86 13.51
CA LEU A 320 11.52 11.42 13.69
C LEU A 320 12.30 10.68 12.60
N THR A 321 13.53 10.24 12.88
CA THR A 321 14.40 9.57 11.89
C THR A 321 14.86 8.16 12.30
N SER A 322 14.64 7.76 13.55
CA SER A 322 15.02 6.44 14.05
C SER A 322 14.13 6.01 15.22
N ARG A 323 14.34 4.78 15.70
CA ARG A 323 13.59 4.14 16.80
C ARG A 323 13.97 4.69 18.16
#